data_AF-A0A973TRU8-F1
#
_entry.id   AF-A0A973TRU8-F1
#
_cell.length_a   1.000
_cell.length_b   1.000
_cell.length_c   1.000
_cell.angle_alpha   90.00
_cell.angle_beta   90.00
_cell.angle_gamma   90.00
#
_symmetry.space_group_name_H-M   'P 1'
#
loop_
_entity.id
_entity.type
_entity.pdbx_description
1 polymer ?
#
loop_
_entity_poly.entity_id
_entity_poly.type
_entity_poly.pdbx_seq_one_letter_code
_entity_poly.pdbx_strand_id
1 'polypeptide(L)'
;MGAPVTLDRRSLFRAGGALAVVGGLTASASAVSAQGEPEAAAADAGGLPTRNPLVEQRADPFITRPVNGMYYLTGSVPEYDRVVIRGASTLEGLADARERTIWRRPSSGKMGGYIWAPELHRIDGKWYVYFAAGDSDDPFRIRTYVLESAKDDPREGGWELKGQVVTGWESFTLDATTFEHRGKRYFLWAQHEPSVGPGTNLYLAEMASPLALKTPPVRIATPTLDWEVQGFRVNEGPAVLIRNGRVFVTFSASATDARYCMGLLTADENANLLDARSWTKTPTPVFTTNDATRQFGPGHNSFTAVGDQDVLVYHARDYRAITGDPLFDPNRHTRVQKLHWNADGTPSFGVPVGKGGPVVRLSPADAPQLFVRHFEYRLRVDGNVRELADSQFRFVPGFLGAGTAALQSVNFPDRYARVDGGVVRIDPYEDSDAYGRAASFVRTPGLTDRGAVSLRLVTDPAAYLAHDTGRLVVSKPGADRAARERATFRVT
;
A
#
# COMPACT_ATOMS: atom_id res chain seq x y z
N MET A 1 14.15 -13.49 -52.97
CA MET A 1 15.12 -12.51 -52.44
C MET A 1 14.52 -11.13 -52.52
N GLY A 2 13.85 -10.69 -51.45
CA GLY A 2 13.29 -9.35 -51.32
C GLY A 2 14.05 -8.63 -50.22
N ALA A 3 14.66 -7.49 -50.56
CA ALA A 3 15.32 -6.61 -49.61
C ALA A 3 14.29 -5.73 -48.88
N PRO A 4 14.47 -5.45 -47.58
CA PRO A 4 13.50 -4.67 -46.80
C PRO A 4 13.75 -3.16 -46.94
N VAL A 5 12.65 -2.40 -47.03
CA VAL A 5 12.62 -0.94 -46.96
C VAL A 5 12.42 -0.53 -45.50
N THR A 6 13.41 0.18 -44.95
CA THR A 6 13.34 0.93 -43.68
C THR A 6 12.63 2.26 -43.91
N LEU A 7 11.68 2.63 -43.04
CA LEU A 7 11.14 4.00 -42.97
C LEU A 7 11.09 4.49 -41.52
N ASP A 8 12.06 5.36 -41.22
CA ASP A 8 12.10 6.30 -40.10
C ASP A 8 11.27 7.55 -40.45
N ARG A 9 10.50 8.09 -39.50
CA ARG A 9 9.79 9.38 -39.66
C ARG A 9 9.73 10.15 -38.34
N ARG A 10 10.73 11.04 -38.17
CA ARG A 10 10.65 12.27 -37.37
C ARG A 10 10.51 13.48 -38.29
N SER A 11 9.45 14.26 -38.11
CA SER A 11 9.38 15.71 -38.36
C SER A 11 8.02 16.22 -37.84
N LEU A 12 7.94 17.01 -36.75
CA LEU A 12 8.28 18.43 -36.57
C LEU A 12 7.58 19.36 -37.57
N PHE A 13 6.52 20.05 -37.12
CA PHE A 13 5.93 21.21 -37.78
C PHE A 13 6.26 22.50 -37.00
N ARG A 14 6.67 23.53 -37.75
CA ARG A 14 6.87 24.93 -37.34
C ARG A 14 6.17 25.84 -38.37
N ALA A 15 5.67 26.97 -37.85
CA ALA A 15 5.35 28.26 -38.51
C ALA A 15 4.16 28.27 -39.49
N GLY A 16 3.35 29.32 -39.65
CA GLY A 16 3.23 30.71 -39.15
C GLY A 16 1.85 31.22 -39.66
N GLY A 17 1.31 32.43 -39.47
CA GLY A 17 1.71 33.70 -38.87
C GLY A 17 0.52 34.69 -38.98
N ALA A 18 0.58 35.73 -38.14
CA ALA A 18 -0.10 37.04 -38.08
C ALA A 18 -1.43 37.37 -38.82
N LEU A 19 -2.34 38.03 -38.11
CA LEU A 19 -2.84 39.38 -38.46
C LEU A 19 -3.46 40.08 -37.24
N ALA A 20 -3.20 41.38 -37.08
CA ALA A 20 -3.71 42.25 -36.02
C ALA A 20 -4.78 43.21 -36.58
N VAL A 21 -5.88 43.42 -35.86
CA VAL A 21 -6.75 44.61 -35.95
C VAL A 21 -7.27 44.98 -34.56
N VAL A 22 -7.18 46.27 -34.25
CA VAL A 22 -7.61 46.96 -33.02
C VAL A 22 -9.12 47.22 -33.03
N GLY A 23 -9.78 47.01 -31.90
CA GLY A 23 -11.17 47.46 -31.67
C GLY A 23 -11.60 47.24 -30.22
N GLY A 24 -11.67 48.31 -29.44
CA GLY A 24 -12.13 48.27 -28.06
C GLY A 24 -13.64 48.10 -27.94
N LEU A 25 -14.07 47.37 -26.91
CA LEU A 25 -15.40 47.47 -26.31
C LEU A 25 -15.32 46.87 -24.90
N THR A 26 -15.71 47.68 -23.92
CA THR A 26 -15.83 47.36 -22.51
C THR A 26 -16.93 46.33 -22.29
N ALA A 27 -16.56 45.16 -21.77
CA ALA A 27 -17.49 44.19 -21.22
C ALA A 27 -17.02 43.76 -19.82
N SER A 28 -17.74 44.25 -18.82
CA SER A 28 -17.62 43.86 -17.42
C SER A 28 -18.08 42.40 -17.27
N ALA A 29 -17.14 41.46 -17.38
CA ALA A 29 -17.38 40.08 -17.01
C ALA A 29 -17.24 39.95 -15.50
N SER A 30 -18.37 39.87 -14.80
CA SER A 30 -18.43 39.46 -13.40
C SER A 30 -17.75 38.09 -13.26
N ALA A 31 -16.58 38.08 -12.62
CA ALA A 31 -15.88 36.86 -12.27
C ALA A 31 -16.75 36.05 -11.29
N VAL A 32 -17.34 34.96 -11.78
CA VAL A 32 -17.76 33.86 -10.92
C VAL A 32 -16.48 33.17 -10.45
N SER A 33 -15.98 33.62 -9.30
CA SER A 33 -14.87 33.02 -8.58
C SER A 33 -15.39 32.43 -7.29
N ALA A 34 -15.54 31.11 -7.28
CA ALA A 34 -15.21 30.20 -6.17
C ALA A 34 -15.81 28.82 -6.46
N GLN A 35 -15.28 28.12 -7.47
CA GLN A 35 -15.21 26.67 -7.32
C GLN A 35 -14.10 26.43 -6.30
N GLY A 36 -14.48 25.99 -5.11
CA GLY A 36 -13.51 25.60 -4.08
C GLY A 36 -12.55 24.59 -4.69
N GLU A 37 -11.25 24.84 -4.51
CA GLU A 37 -10.23 23.82 -4.69
C GLU A 37 -10.68 22.57 -3.92
N PRO A 38 -10.48 21.35 -4.47
CA PRO A 38 -10.72 20.15 -3.69
C PRO A 38 -9.84 20.22 -2.45
N GLU A 39 -10.48 20.32 -1.28
CA GLU A 39 -9.85 20.23 0.02
C GLU A 39 -8.87 19.05 -0.02
N ALA A 40 -7.58 19.35 0.16
CA ALA A 40 -6.51 18.36 0.19
C ALA A 40 -6.98 17.21 1.11
N ALA A 41 -7.08 16.00 0.56
CA ALA A 41 -7.64 14.86 1.26
C ALA A 41 -6.95 14.71 2.63
N ALA A 42 -7.64 15.07 3.70
CA ALA A 42 -7.08 15.08 5.05
C ALA A 42 -6.70 13.66 5.46
N ALA A 43 -5.61 13.50 6.21
CA ALA A 43 -5.33 12.24 6.90
C ALA A 43 -6.53 11.85 7.77
N ASP A 44 -6.74 10.55 7.99
CA ASP A 44 -7.78 10.10 8.92
C ASP A 44 -7.47 10.55 10.35
N ALA A 45 -8.42 10.38 11.27
CA ALA A 45 -8.24 10.78 12.67
C ALA A 45 -7.04 10.09 13.37
N GLY A 46 -6.48 9.03 12.77
CA GLY A 46 -5.29 8.31 13.23
C GLY A 46 -4.00 8.69 12.51
N GLY A 47 -4.03 9.67 11.60
CA GLY A 47 -2.86 10.14 10.86
C GLY A 47 -2.48 9.29 9.65
N LEU A 48 -3.35 8.36 9.22
CA LEU A 48 -3.13 7.59 7.99
C LEU A 48 -3.57 8.39 6.76
N PRO A 49 -2.84 8.30 5.64
CA PRO A 49 -3.24 8.93 4.39
C PRO A 49 -4.58 8.42 3.90
N THR A 50 -5.42 9.33 3.43
CA THR A 50 -6.69 8.98 2.78
C THR A 50 -6.57 9.11 1.25
N ARG A 51 -5.50 9.77 0.79
CA ARG A 51 -5.10 9.83 -0.60
C ARG A 51 -4.52 8.50 -1.06
N ASN A 52 -5.09 7.94 -2.12
CA ASN A 52 -4.62 6.71 -2.75
C ASN A 52 -4.71 6.86 -4.28
N PRO A 53 -3.61 6.72 -5.05
CA PRO A 53 -2.25 6.45 -4.58
C PRO A 53 -1.66 7.61 -3.77
N LEU A 54 -0.72 7.29 -2.88
CA LEU A 54 0.04 8.28 -2.12
C LEU A 54 1.03 9.02 -3.03
N VAL A 55 1.77 8.28 -3.86
CA VAL A 55 2.69 8.84 -4.85
C VAL A 55 2.53 8.10 -6.17
N GLU A 56 2.22 8.85 -7.22
CA GLU A 56 2.12 8.31 -8.58
C GLU A 56 3.51 7.98 -9.14
N GLN A 57 3.54 7.00 -10.04
CA GLN A 57 4.74 6.56 -10.76
C GLN A 57 5.95 6.33 -9.86
N ARG A 58 5.73 5.62 -8.75
CA ARG A 58 6.76 5.18 -7.81
C ARG A 58 6.51 3.72 -7.49
N ALA A 59 7.42 2.88 -7.95
CA ALA A 59 7.43 1.47 -7.64
C ALA A 59 8.34 1.20 -6.44
N ASP A 60 8.27 -0.01 -5.91
CA ASP A 60 9.16 -0.54 -4.88
C ASP A 60 9.32 0.42 -3.68
N PRO A 61 8.20 0.89 -3.08
CA PRO A 61 8.26 1.99 -2.14
C PRO A 61 8.79 1.55 -0.78
N PHE A 62 9.80 2.28 -0.30
CA PHE A 62 10.30 2.17 1.05
C PHE A 62 10.01 3.46 1.82
N ILE A 63 9.26 3.35 2.92
CA ILE A 63 9.07 4.45 3.87
C ILE A 63 9.67 4.08 5.22
N THR A 64 10.58 4.90 5.74
CA THR A 64 11.16 4.72 7.06
C THR A 64 10.08 4.78 8.15
N ARG A 65 10.30 4.12 9.30
CA ARG A 65 9.70 4.60 10.55
C ARG A 65 10.13 6.07 10.78
N PRO A 66 9.37 6.88 11.53
CA PRO A 66 9.71 8.28 11.71
C PRO A 66 11.06 8.42 12.41
N VAL A 67 11.98 9.16 11.81
CA VAL A 67 13.29 9.49 12.38
C VAL A 67 13.30 10.98 12.65
N ASN A 68 13.49 11.37 13.91
CA ASN A 68 13.42 12.77 14.35
C ASN A 68 12.12 13.49 13.91
N GLY A 69 10.99 12.78 13.96
CA GLY A 69 9.68 13.30 13.58
C GLY A 69 9.41 13.37 12.07
N MET A 70 10.30 12.81 11.24
CA MET A 70 10.18 12.81 9.77
C MET A 70 10.07 11.39 9.21
N TYR A 71 9.17 11.19 8.28
CA TYR A 71 9.16 10.05 7.37
C TYR A 71 10.00 10.38 6.14
N TYR A 72 10.72 9.38 5.63
CA TYR A 72 11.43 9.48 4.37
C TYR A 72 10.94 8.39 3.43
N LEU A 73 10.63 8.77 2.20
CA LEU A 73 10.22 7.87 1.13
C LEU A 73 11.29 7.84 0.05
N THR A 74 11.63 6.62 -0.36
CA THR A 74 12.36 6.32 -1.59
C THR A 74 11.62 5.22 -2.36
N GLY A 75 12.06 4.96 -3.59
CA GLY A 75 11.49 3.92 -4.45
C GLY A 75 12.03 4.01 -5.87
N SER A 76 11.71 3.01 -6.68
CA SER A 76 12.08 2.97 -8.09
C SER A 76 11.32 4.05 -8.88
N VAL A 77 12.07 4.91 -9.57
CA VAL A 77 11.53 5.85 -10.56
C VAL A 77 11.40 5.17 -11.92
N PRO A 78 10.46 5.57 -12.79
CA PRO A 78 10.22 4.88 -14.05
C PRO A 78 11.42 4.83 -15.01
N GLU A 79 12.32 5.81 -14.93
CA GLU A 79 13.51 5.86 -15.79
C GLU A 79 14.61 4.90 -15.33
N TYR A 80 14.52 4.34 -14.11
CA TYR A 80 15.51 3.46 -13.49
C TYR A 80 16.95 3.99 -13.59
N ASP A 81 17.16 5.31 -13.39
CA ASP A 81 18.45 5.98 -13.61
C ASP A 81 19.07 6.59 -12.35
N ARG A 82 18.35 6.59 -11.22
CA ARG A 82 18.72 7.37 -10.04
C ARG A 82 18.06 6.87 -8.76
N VAL A 83 18.63 7.26 -7.63
CA VAL A 83 18.03 7.11 -6.30
C VAL A 83 17.47 8.46 -5.86
N VAL A 84 16.23 8.46 -5.38
CA VAL A 84 15.52 9.65 -4.93
C VAL A 84 15.03 9.53 -3.49
N ILE A 85 14.99 10.64 -2.77
CA ILE A 85 14.41 10.72 -1.42
C ILE A 85 13.48 11.94 -1.34
N ARG A 86 12.31 11.76 -0.72
CA ARG A 86 11.45 12.84 -0.23
C ARG A 86 11.20 12.63 1.26
N GLY A 87 10.84 13.70 1.97
CA GLY A 87 10.55 13.58 3.41
C GLY A 87 9.57 14.62 3.91
N ALA A 88 8.72 14.19 4.85
CA ALA A 88 7.64 14.96 5.46
C ALA A 88 7.39 14.50 6.90
N SER A 89 6.76 15.33 7.73
CA SER A 89 6.43 14.99 9.12
C SER A 89 5.22 14.07 9.26
N THR A 90 4.43 13.90 8.20
CA THR A 90 3.31 12.97 8.12
C THR A 90 3.43 12.11 6.87
N LEU A 91 2.79 10.94 6.87
CA LEU A 91 2.73 10.10 5.68
C LEU A 91 2.03 10.81 4.52
N GLU A 92 0.94 11.53 4.77
CA GLU A 92 0.18 12.26 3.74
C GLU A 92 1.05 13.35 3.10
N GLY A 93 1.86 14.06 3.90
CA GLY A 93 2.77 15.08 3.41
C GLY A 93 3.84 14.56 2.42
N LEU A 94 4.10 13.25 2.37
CA LEU A 94 5.00 12.66 1.36
C LEU A 94 4.44 12.75 -0.06
N ALA A 95 3.12 12.88 -0.22
CA ALA A 95 2.49 13.01 -1.53
C ALA A 95 2.98 14.26 -2.27
N ASP A 96 3.14 15.36 -1.54
CA ASP A 96 3.49 16.68 -2.09
C ASP A 96 4.95 17.11 -1.76
N ALA A 97 5.65 16.33 -0.93
CA ALA A 97 7.03 16.61 -0.57
C ALA A 97 7.95 16.63 -1.81
N ARG A 98 8.76 17.69 -1.92
CA ARG A 98 9.75 17.83 -2.98
C ARG A 98 10.74 16.67 -2.95
N GLU A 99 10.85 15.99 -4.09
CA GLU A 99 11.81 14.93 -4.31
C GLU A 99 13.24 15.46 -4.55
N ARG A 100 14.22 14.77 -3.97
CA ARG A 100 15.66 15.04 -4.16
C ARG A 100 16.32 13.82 -4.77
N THR A 101 17.07 14.03 -5.85
CA THR A 101 17.99 13.00 -6.35
C THR A 101 19.26 13.03 -5.51
N ILE A 102 19.58 11.91 -4.86
CA ILE A 102 20.78 11.79 -4.02
C ILE A 102 21.95 11.09 -4.75
N TRP A 103 21.64 10.31 -5.78
CA TRP A 103 22.63 9.60 -6.60
C TRP A 103 22.07 9.32 -7.99
N ARG A 104 22.92 9.36 -9.02
CA ARG A 104 22.58 9.01 -10.41
C ARG A 104 23.58 7.99 -10.94
N ARG A 105 23.09 7.09 -11.78
CA ARG A 105 23.95 6.14 -12.47
C ARG A 105 25.00 6.83 -13.34
N PRO A 106 26.21 6.27 -13.49
CA PRO A 106 27.14 6.71 -14.52
C PRO A 106 26.59 6.41 -15.92
N SER A 107 27.09 7.10 -16.94
CA SER A 107 26.66 6.89 -18.34
C SER A 107 27.24 5.63 -18.98
N SER A 108 28.28 5.03 -18.40
CA SER A 108 28.92 3.80 -18.87
C SER A 108 29.57 3.00 -17.73
N GLY A 109 29.80 1.72 -17.99
CA GLY A 109 30.46 0.80 -17.07
C GLY A 109 29.55 0.27 -15.97
N LYS A 110 30.16 -0.05 -14.82
CA LYS A 110 29.48 -0.60 -13.65
C LYS A 110 28.38 0.33 -13.15
N MET A 111 27.24 -0.25 -12.77
CA MET A 111 26.04 0.49 -12.30
C MET A 111 25.41 1.43 -13.35
N GLY A 112 25.85 1.40 -14.62
CA GLY A 112 25.28 2.23 -15.70
C GLY A 112 23.96 1.69 -16.29
N GLY A 113 23.45 0.57 -15.77
CA GLY A 113 22.20 -0.09 -16.17
C GLY A 113 20.99 0.36 -15.36
N TYR A 114 20.06 -0.55 -15.09
CA TYR A 114 18.85 -0.22 -14.32
C TYR A 114 19.13 -0.06 -12.83
N ILE A 115 18.55 0.98 -12.23
CA ILE A 115 18.61 1.30 -10.79
C ILE A 115 17.27 0.99 -10.15
N TRP A 116 17.24 0.04 -9.20
CA TRP A 116 16.00 -0.50 -8.63
C TRP A 116 15.99 -0.52 -7.10
N ALA A 117 14.77 -0.44 -6.58
CA ALA A 117 14.38 -0.76 -5.21
C ALA A 117 15.33 -0.22 -4.13
N PRO A 118 15.57 1.10 -4.09
CA PRO A 118 16.33 1.68 -2.99
C PRO A 118 15.58 1.52 -1.66
N GLU A 119 16.27 1.12 -0.60
CA GLU A 119 15.77 1.18 0.78
C GLU A 119 16.68 2.06 1.64
N LEU A 120 16.08 2.96 2.44
CA LEU A 120 16.80 3.90 3.29
C LEU A 120 16.80 3.46 4.76
N HIS A 121 17.98 3.16 5.30
CA HIS A 121 18.14 2.66 6.67
C HIS A 121 19.01 3.59 7.50
N ARG A 122 18.67 3.78 8.78
CA ARG A 122 19.57 4.42 9.76
C ARG A 122 20.26 3.32 10.57
N ILE A 123 21.58 3.25 10.49
CA ILE A 123 22.40 2.22 11.15
C ILE A 123 23.55 2.95 11.85
N ASP A 124 23.71 2.72 13.15
CA ASP A 124 24.78 3.30 13.97
C ASP A 124 24.99 4.82 13.79
N GLY A 125 23.87 5.56 13.69
CA GLY A 125 23.90 7.01 13.54
C GLY A 125 24.23 7.52 12.14
N LYS A 126 24.26 6.66 11.11
CA LYS A 126 24.45 7.04 9.71
C LYS A 126 23.32 6.53 8.83
N TRP A 127 23.12 7.18 7.69
CA TRP A 127 22.18 6.72 6.67
C TRP A 127 22.86 5.78 5.68
N TYR A 128 22.14 4.73 5.31
CA TYR A 128 22.54 3.76 4.30
C TYR A 128 21.41 3.58 3.28
N VAL A 129 21.74 3.54 1.99
CA VAL A 129 20.80 3.11 0.96
C VAL A 129 21.28 1.82 0.33
N TYR A 130 20.48 0.77 0.44
CA TYR A 130 20.67 -0.46 -0.34
C TYR A 130 19.87 -0.32 -1.63
N PHE A 131 20.48 -0.56 -2.78
CA PHE A 131 19.79 -0.50 -4.07
C PHE A 131 20.41 -1.49 -5.06
N ALA A 132 19.64 -1.91 -6.04
CA ALA A 132 20.09 -2.76 -7.12
C ALA A 132 20.57 -1.94 -8.32
N ALA A 133 21.67 -2.34 -8.95
CA ALA A 133 22.17 -1.72 -10.17
C ALA A 133 22.76 -2.74 -11.16
N GLY A 134 22.46 -2.56 -12.44
CA GLY A 134 23.05 -3.32 -13.56
C GLY A 134 24.18 -2.56 -14.25
N ASP A 135 24.84 -3.17 -15.23
CA ASP A 135 25.93 -2.54 -15.97
C ASP A 135 25.40 -1.88 -17.26
N SER A 136 26.12 -0.92 -17.84
CA SER A 136 25.66 -0.25 -19.07
C SER A 136 25.63 -1.19 -20.29
N ASP A 137 26.52 -2.18 -20.34
CA ASP A 137 26.60 -3.20 -21.40
C ASP A 137 25.60 -4.34 -21.21
N ASP A 138 25.10 -4.50 -19.99
CA ASP A 138 24.12 -5.51 -19.61
C ASP A 138 23.27 -4.98 -18.44
N PRO A 139 22.17 -4.25 -18.75
CA PRO A 139 21.35 -3.61 -17.74
C PRO A 139 20.71 -4.58 -16.73
N PHE A 140 20.62 -5.87 -17.07
CA PHE A 140 20.11 -6.93 -16.20
C PHE A 140 21.22 -7.68 -15.44
N ARG A 141 22.49 -7.26 -15.56
CA ARG A 141 23.58 -7.74 -14.68
C ARG A 141 23.49 -7.14 -13.28
N ILE A 142 22.33 -7.33 -12.65
CA ILE A 142 21.92 -6.67 -11.41
C ILE A 142 22.69 -7.23 -10.21
N ARG A 143 23.22 -6.32 -9.39
CA ARG A 143 23.82 -6.56 -8.07
C ARG A 143 23.35 -5.52 -7.06
N THR A 144 23.46 -5.83 -5.78
CA THR A 144 23.17 -4.87 -4.69
C THR A 144 24.39 -4.01 -4.36
N TYR A 145 24.16 -2.70 -4.26
CA TYR A 145 25.14 -1.69 -3.87
C TYR A 145 24.66 -0.88 -2.67
N VAL A 146 25.61 -0.23 -1.99
CA VAL A 146 25.35 0.58 -0.79
C VAL A 146 25.84 2.01 -0.96
N LEU A 147 24.98 2.98 -0.66
CA LEU A 147 25.37 4.37 -0.40
C LEU A 147 25.41 4.62 1.12
N GLU A 148 26.30 5.49 1.59
CA GLU A 148 26.37 5.97 2.97
C GLU A 148 26.28 7.49 3.03
N SER A 149 25.62 8.05 4.03
CA SER A 149 25.70 9.47 4.37
C SER A 149 25.75 9.66 5.89
N ALA A 150 26.68 10.50 6.34
CA ALA A 150 26.80 10.91 7.74
C ALA A 150 25.94 12.14 8.08
N LYS A 151 25.18 12.68 7.12
CA LYS A 151 24.28 13.82 7.36
C LYS A 151 23.12 13.41 8.26
N ASP A 152 22.54 14.41 8.94
CA ASP A 152 21.33 14.22 9.74
C ASP A 152 20.10 14.09 8.83
N ASP A 153 19.94 15.00 7.87
CA ASP A 153 18.89 14.91 6.86
C ASP A 153 19.38 14.13 5.62
N PRO A 154 18.79 12.96 5.30
CA PRO A 154 19.21 12.14 4.15
C PRO A 154 18.91 12.79 2.80
N ARG A 155 18.14 13.89 2.77
CA ARG A 155 17.85 14.68 1.56
C ARG A 155 19.00 15.61 1.18
N GLU A 156 19.93 15.87 2.10
CA GLU A 156 21.14 16.63 1.83
C GLU A 156 22.13 15.81 0.98
N GLY A 157 23.01 16.50 0.26
CA GLY A 157 24.11 15.86 -0.45
C GLY A 157 25.17 15.29 0.50
N GLY A 158 26.18 14.61 -0.06
CA GLY A 158 27.25 13.97 0.71
C GLY A 158 27.15 12.44 0.80
N TRP A 159 26.40 11.83 -0.12
CA TRP A 159 26.31 10.37 -0.25
C TRP A 159 27.56 9.79 -0.89
N GLU A 160 28.16 8.80 -0.23
CA GLU A 160 29.32 8.04 -0.72
C GLU A 160 28.89 6.65 -1.17
N LEU A 161 29.33 6.24 -2.37
CA LEU A 161 29.20 4.84 -2.79
C LEU A 161 30.21 3.97 -2.05
N LYS A 162 29.73 2.99 -1.28
CA LYS A 162 30.58 2.06 -0.52
C LYS A 162 30.97 0.81 -1.32
N GLY A 163 30.17 0.46 -2.32
CA GLY A 163 30.44 -0.66 -3.23
C GLY A 163 29.32 -1.71 -3.23
N GLN A 164 29.63 -2.87 -3.82
CA GLN A 164 28.72 -4.01 -3.92
C GLN A 164 28.72 -4.82 -2.61
N VAL A 165 27.55 -5.33 -2.21
CA VAL A 165 27.45 -6.35 -1.16
C VAL A 165 27.83 -7.70 -1.75
N VAL A 166 28.85 -8.36 -1.20
CA VAL A 166 29.30 -9.69 -1.66
C VAL A 166 28.54 -10.78 -0.91
N THR A 167 27.77 -11.59 -1.65
CA THR A 167 26.87 -12.62 -1.08
C THR A 167 27.41 -14.05 -1.18
N GLY A 168 28.64 -14.25 -1.66
CA GLY A 168 29.30 -15.56 -1.70
C GLY A 168 29.26 -16.27 -3.06
N TRP A 169 28.38 -15.85 -3.97
CA TRP A 169 28.45 -16.17 -5.40
C TRP A 169 27.93 -15.01 -6.25
N GLU A 170 28.33 -14.99 -7.52
CA GLU A 170 28.00 -13.93 -8.46
C GLU A 170 26.81 -14.30 -9.35
N SER A 171 25.67 -13.65 -9.13
CA SER A 171 24.45 -13.84 -9.91
C SER A 171 23.50 -12.63 -9.77
N PHE A 172 22.38 -12.65 -10.49
CA PHE A 172 21.31 -11.66 -10.34
C PHE A 172 20.87 -11.53 -8.87
N THR A 173 21.07 -10.36 -8.27
CA THR A 173 20.91 -10.09 -6.83
C THR A 173 20.31 -8.71 -6.60
N LEU A 174 19.16 -8.62 -5.95
CA LEU A 174 18.38 -7.39 -5.78
C LEU A 174 17.57 -7.39 -4.48
N ASP A 175 16.81 -6.30 -4.28
CA ASP A 175 15.78 -6.17 -3.25
C ASP A 175 16.31 -6.46 -1.85
N ALA A 176 17.42 -5.83 -1.52
CA ALA A 176 18.06 -5.99 -0.24
C ALA A 176 17.39 -5.12 0.83
N THR A 177 16.96 -5.78 1.91
CA THR A 177 16.52 -5.14 3.14
C THR A 177 17.40 -5.54 4.31
N THR A 178 17.35 -4.77 5.40
CA THR A 178 18.05 -5.08 6.65
C THR A 178 17.17 -4.82 7.86
N PHE A 179 17.33 -5.64 8.88
CA PHE A 179 16.63 -5.48 10.15
C PHE A 179 17.51 -5.93 11.31
N GLU A 180 17.21 -5.44 12.50
CA GLU A 180 17.83 -5.89 13.75
C GLU A 180 16.89 -6.78 14.52
N HIS A 181 17.45 -7.84 15.11
CA HIS A 181 16.74 -8.70 16.03
C HIS A 181 17.71 -9.29 17.05
N ARG A 182 17.37 -9.19 18.33
CA ARG A 182 18.16 -9.74 19.47
C ARG A 182 19.65 -9.39 19.41
N GLY A 183 19.96 -8.12 19.12
CA GLY A 183 21.33 -7.59 19.09
C GLY A 183 22.15 -8.00 17.86
N LYS A 184 21.51 -8.58 16.84
CA LYS A 184 22.11 -8.94 15.57
C LYS A 184 21.44 -8.18 14.45
N ARG A 185 22.22 -7.75 13.46
CA ARG A 185 21.70 -7.20 12.21
C ARG A 185 21.72 -8.28 11.13
N TYR A 186 20.64 -8.37 10.38
CA TYR A 186 20.46 -9.32 9.30
C TYR A 186 20.36 -8.59 7.96
N PHE A 187 20.88 -9.23 6.93
CA PHE A 187 20.71 -8.88 5.52
C PHE A 187 19.77 -9.91 4.89
N LEU A 188 18.71 -9.44 4.25
CA LEU A 188 17.69 -10.26 3.62
C LEU A 188 17.48 -9.77 2.19
N TRP A 189 17.56 -10.65 1.20
CA TRP A 189 17.58 -10.24 -0.20
C TRP A 189 17.07 -11.34 -1.14
N ALA A 190 16.86 -10.97 -2.40
CA ALA A 190 16.50 -11.87 -3.48
C ALA A 190 17.72 -12.17 -4.36
N GLN A 191 17.98 -13.45 -4.66
CA GLN A 191 19.11 -13.84 -5.51
C GLN A 191 18.84 -15.10 -6.33
N HIS A 192 19.37 -15.13 -7.55
CA HIS A 192 19.40 -16.34 -8.37
C HIS A 192 20.48 -17.30 -7.87
N GLU A 193 20.12 -18.57 -7.64
CA GLU A 193 21.06 -19.64 -7.34
C GLU A 193 21.03 -20.67 -8.46
N PRO A 194 22.11 -20.79 -9.26
CA PRO A 194 22.14 -21.68 -10.42
C PRO A 194 21.81 -23.15 -10.10
N SER A 195 22.17 -23.63 -8.91
CA SER A 195 21.89 -25.00 -8.45
C SER A 195 20.42 -25.28 -8.13
N VAL A 196 19.58 -24.25 -7.95
CA VAL A 196 18.14 -24.39 -7.66
C VAL A 196 17.30 -24.35 -8.93
N GLY A 197 17.75 -23.58 -9.92
CA GLY A 197 17.05 -23.37 -11.17
C GLY A 197 16.75 -21.89 -11.44
N PRO A 198 15.99 -21.60 -12.51
CA PRO A 198 15.77 -20.23 -12.96
C PRO A 198 14.91 -19.45 -11.95
N GLY A 199 15.17 -18.14 -11.86
CA GLY A 199 14.42 -17.22 -11.00
C GLY A 199 15.21 -16.71 -9.81
N THR A 200 14.51 -16.19 -8.80
CA THR A 200 15.09 -15.68 -7.55
C THR A 200 14.49 -16.38 -6.33
N ASN A 201 15.34 -16.59 -5.32
CA ASN A 201 15.01 -17.12 -4.00
C ASN A 201 15.29 -16.05 -2.94
N LEU A 202 14.79 -16.24 -1.72
CA LEU A 202 15.12 -15.37 -0.58
C LEU A 202 16.23 -15.96 0.27
N TYR A 203 17.19 -15.11 0.65
CA TYR A 203 18.31 -15.48 1.52
C TYR A 203 18.43 -14.55 2.69
N LEU A 204 18.93 -15.09 3.79
CA LEU A 204 19.20 -14.37 5.03
C LEU A 204 20.65 -14.62 5.47
N ALA A 205 21.32 -13.58 5.97
CA ALA A 205 22.64 -13.70 6.60
C ALA A 205 22.77 -12.69 7.74
N GLU A 206 23.57 -13.00 8.77
CA GLU A 206 23.98 -12.00 9.76
C GLU A 206 25.00 -11.05 9.13
N MET A 207 24.96 -9.77 9.48
CA MET A 207 25.87 -8.73 8.97
C MET A 207 27.03 -8.49 9.95
N ALA A 208 28.23 -8.29 9.39
CA ALA A 208 29.41 -7.84 10.13
C ALA A 208 29.51 -6.30 10.11
N SER A 209 29.00 -5.68 9.06
CA SER A 209 28.87 -4.23 8.88
C SER A 209 27.74 -3.96 7.87
N PRO A 210 27.31 -2.71 7.66
CA PRO A 210 26.33 -2.36 6.62
C PRO A 210 26.69 -2.77 5.19
N LEU A 211 27.94 -3.18 4.91
CA LEU A 211 28.39 -3.61 3.57
C LEU A 211 28.79 -5.10 3.52
N ALA A 212 28.99 -5.76 4.66
CA ALA A 212 29.60 -7.08 4.72
C ALA A 212 28.76 -8.09 5.50
N LEU A 213 28.62 -9.28 4.93
CA LEU A 213 28.03 -10.42 5.61
C LEU A 213 29.03 -11.03 6.61
N LYS A 214 28.51 -11.48 7.75
CA LYS A 214 29.25 -12.21 8.79
C LYS A 214 29.12 -13.72 8.64
N THR A 215 28.00 -14.19 8.11
CA THR A 215 27.69 -15.61 7.94
C THR A 215 27.44 -15.94 6.47
N PRO A 216 27.60 -17.21 6.05
CA PRO A 216 27.09 -17.66 4.77
C PRO A 216 25.58 -17.39 4.63
N PRO A 217 25.08 -17.14 3.40
CA PRO A 217 23.65 -17.05 3.13
C PRO A 217 22.90 -18.33 3.47
N VAL A 218 21.70 -18.17 4.02
CA VAL A 218 20.74 -19.25 4.25
C VAL A 218 19.52 -19.01 3.38
N ARG A 219 19.20 -19.95 2.48
CA ARG A 219 17.99 -19.88 1.66
C ARG A 219 16.77 -20.15 2.53
N ILE A 220 15.87 -19.18 2.66
CA ILE A 220 14.67 -19.29 3.51
C ILE A 220 13.38 -19.46 2.71
N ALA A 221 13.39 -19.16 1.40
CA ALA A 221 12.27 -19.45 0.51
C ALA A 221 12.71 -19.62 -0.95
N THR A 222 11.98 -20.47 -1.67
CA THR A 222 12.10 -20.73 -3.11
C THR A 222 10.70 -20.70 -3.74
N PRO A 223 10.51 -20.11 -4.93
CA PRO A 223 9.20 -20.11 -5.60
C PRO A 223 8.84 -21.51 -6.09
N THR A 224 7.84 -22.11 -5.45
CA THR A 224 7.38 -23.49 -5.71
C THR A 224 5.86 -23.62 -5.84
N LEU A 225 5.09 -22.67 -5.28
CA LEU A 225 3.63 -22.70 -5.33
C LEU A 225 3.12 -22.11 -6.64
N ASP A 226 1.95 -22.54 -7.11
CA ASP A 226 1.39 -22.13 -8.41
C ASP A 226 1.24 -20.61 -8.55
N TRP A 227 0.93 -19.91 -7.46
CA TRP A 227 0.83 -18.45 -7.43
C TRP A 227 2.19 -17.72 -7.38
N GLU A 228 3.29 -18.44 -7.11
CA GLU A 228 4.66 -17.88 -7.08
C GLU A 228 5.37 -17.92 -8.43
N VAL A 229 4.84 -18.71 -9.38
CA VAL A 229 5.54 -19.08 -10.62
C VAL A 229 4.83 -18.61 -11.89
N GLN A 230 3.88 -17.69 -11.77
CA GLN A 230 3.11 -17.24 -12.93
C GLN A 230 3.91 -16.22 -13.74
N GLY A 231 4.28 -16.60 -14.96
CA GLY A 231 5.14 -15.80 -15.84
C GLY A 231 6.63 -15.99 -15.53
N PHE A 232 7.03 -15.74 -14.28
CA PHE A 232 8.40 -15.99 -13.80
C PHE A 232 8.37 -16.69 -12.44
N ARG A 233 9.39 -17.51 -12.16
CA ARG A 233 9.60 -18.15 -10.84
C ARG A 233 10.31 -17.15 -9.93
N VAL A 234 9.56 -16.40 -9.12
CA VAL A 234 10.12 -15.25 -8.38
C VAL A 234 9.72 -15.32 -6.92
N ASN A 235 10.70 -15.21 -6.02
CA ASN A 235 10.50 -14.63 -4.70
C ASN A 235 11.45 -13.43 -4.59
N GLU A 236 10.91 -12.23 -4.44
CA GLU A 236 11.64 -10.96 -4.40
C GLU A 236 11.02 -9.97 -3.40
N GLY A 237 11.53 -8.72 -3.34
CA GLY A 237 10.98 -7.66 -2.48
C GLY A 237 10.70 -8.07 -1.03
N PRO A 238 11.65 -8.68 -0.29
CA PRO A 238 11.40 -9.09 1.08
C PRO A 238 11.27 -7.88 2.02
N ALA A 239 10.31 -7.94 2.95
CA ALA A 239 10.13 -6.94 4.00
C ALA A 239 9.80 -7.58 5.35
N VAL A 240 10.29 -6.98 6.44
CA VAL A 240 10.28 -7.60 7.77
C VAL A 240 9.41 -6.85 8.76
N LEU A 241 8.62 -7.61 9.53
CA LEU A 241 7.83 -7.11 10.63
C LEU A 241 8.00 -8.04 11.84
N ILE A 242 8.42 -7.49 12.98
CA ILE A 242 8.60 -8.24 14.23
C ILE A 242 7.52 -7.81 15.21
N ARG A 243 6.63 -8.74 15.57
CA ARG A 243 5.49 -8.48 16.44
C ARG A 243 4.96 -9.78 17.03
N ASN A 244 4.30 -9.70 18.18
CA ASN A 244 3.52 -10.80 18.75
C ASN A 244 4.31 -12.11 18.92
N GLY A 245 5.58 -12.00 19.31
CA GLY A 245 6.46 -13.17 19.50
C GLY A 245 7.05 -13.75 18.22
N ARG A 246 6.92 -13.08 17.07
CA ARG A 246 7.23 -13.65 15.76
C ARG A 246 7.95 -12.67 14.85
N VAL A 247 8.73 -13.23 13.93
CA VAL A 247 9.30 -12.54 12.78
C VAL A 247 8.50 -12.92 11.54
N PHE A 248 7.88 -11.92 10.92
CA PHE A 248 7.14 -12.04 9.68
C PHE A 248 7.99 -11.47 8.54
N VAL A 249 8.22 -12.27 7.50
CA VAL A 249 8.87 -11.82 6.26
C VAL A 249 7.84 -11.90 5.14
N THR A 250 7.34 -10.76 4.70
CA THR A 250 6.61 -10.71 3.44
C THR A 250 7.58 -10.71 2.28
N PHE A 251 7.13 -11.17 1.12
CA PHE A 251 7.89 -11.14 -0.12
C PHE A 251 6.92 -11.08 -1.29
N SER A 252 7.38 -10.66 -2.46
CA SER A 252 6.58 -10.67 -3.68
C SER A 252 6.93 -11.84 -4.60
N ALA A 253 5.96 -12.26 -5.41
CA ALA A 253 6.09 -13.41 -6.28
C ALA A 253 5.37 -13.23 -7.63
N SER A 254 5.68 -14.12 -8.58
CA SER A 254 5.24 -14.05 -9.98
C SER A 254 5.73 -12.81 -10.75
N ALA A 255 5.31 -12.68 -12.02
CA ALA A 255 5.63 -11.51 -12.84
C ALA A 255 5.01 -10.21 -12.29
N THR A 256 5.65 -9.07 -12.56
CA THR A 256 5.24 -7.71 -12.13
C THR A 256 4.02 -7.14 -12.89
N ASP A 257 3.09 -8.00 -13.29
CA ASP A 257 1.79 -7.66 -13.86
C ASP A 257 0.65 -7.93 -12.85
N ALA A 258 -0.59 -8.09 -13.30
CA ALA A 258 -1.73 -8.36 -12.41
C ALA A 258 -1.62 -9.67 -11.60
N ARG A 259 -0.62 -10.52 -11.87
CA ARG A 259 -0.34 -11.76 -11.12
C ARG A 259 0.57 -11.52 -9.93
N TYR A 260 1.24 -10.36 -9.86
CA TYR A 260 2.10 -9.98 -8.74
C TYR A 260 1.29 -9.97 -7.43
N CYS A 261 1.86 -10.59 -6.40
CA CYS A 261 1.21 -10.73 -5.11
C CYS A 261 2.24 -10.90 -4.00
N MET A 262 1.79 -10.86 -2.74
CA MET A 262 2.64 -11.04 -1.57
C MET A 262 2.46 -12.42 -0.93
N GLY A 263 3.57 -13.09 -0.66
CA GLY A 263 3.69 -14.23 0.24
C GLY A 263 4.08 -13.82 1.66
N LEU A 264 4.11 -14.78 2.57
CA LEU A 264 4.52 -14.60 3.96
C LEU A 264 5.29 -15.80 4.47
N LEU A 265 6.45 -15.55 5.07
CA LEU A 265 7.17 -16.48 5.94
C LEU A 265 6.98 -16.04 7.40
N THR A 266 6.86 -17.01 8.30
CA THR A 266 6.77 -16.77 9.74
C THR A 266 7.81 -17.61 10.47
N ALA A 267 8.53 -17.00 11.39
CA ALA A 267 9.38 -17.67 12.37
C ALA A 267 9.03 -17.22 13.79
N ASP A 268 9.24 -18.11 14.77
CA ASP A 268 9.25 -17.71 16.18
C ASP A 268 10.42 -16.75 16.42
N GLU A 269 10.19 -15.65 17.14
CA GLU A 269 11.24 -14.65 17.36
C GLU A 269 12.42 -15.18 18.18
N ASN A 270 12.23 -16.26 18.94
CA ASN A 270 13.27 -16.88 19.74
C ASN A 270 14.05 -17.95 18.98
N ALA A 271 13.60 -18.34 17.78
CA ALA A 271 14.25 -19.36 16.96
C ALA A 271 15.58 -18.89 16.35
N ASN A 272 16.35 -19.86 15.83
CA ASN A 272 17.51 -19.54 15.01
C ASN A 272 17.03 -19.12 13.61
N LEU A 273 17.02 -17.82 13.33
CA LEU A 273 16.60 -17.29 12.01
C LEU A 273 17.51 -17.77 10.87
N LEU A 274 18.76 -18.15 11.15
CA LEU A 274 19.71 -18.73 10.18
C LEU A 274 19.54 -20.26 10.02
N ASP A 275 18.45 -20.84 10.50
CA ASP A 275 18.03 -22.20 10.14
C ASP A 275 16.78 -22.09 9.26
N ALA A 276 16.86 -22.61 8.02
CA ALA A 276 15.74 -22.58 7.09
C ALA A 276 14.48 -23.26 7.66
N ARG A 277 14.63 -24.24 8.57
CA ARG A 277 13.52 -24.95 9.20
C ARG A 277 12.75 -24.10 10.23
N SER A 278 13.30 -22.97 10.65
CA SER A 278 12.59 -22.02 11.53
C SER A 278 11.48 -21.27 10.79
N TRP A 279 11.49 -21.28 9.46
CA TRP A 279 10.57 -20.52 8.63
C TRP A 279 9.44 -21.39 8.09
N THR A 280 8.20 -20.96 8.36
CA THR A 280 6.99 -21.55 7.77
C THR A 280 6.46 -20.62 6.69
N LYS A 281 6.31 -21.13 5.46
CA LYS A 281 5.69 -20.40 4.34
C LYS A 281 4.17 -20.58 4.35
N THR A 282 3.42 -19.48 4.29
CA THR A 282 1.97 -19.51 4.09
C THR A 282 1.63 -20.06 2.69
N PRO A 283 0.71 -21.04 2.57
CA PRO A 283 0.47 -21.73 1.29
C PRO A 283 -0.30 -20.89 0.26
N THR A 284 -0.92 -19.78 0.68
CA THR A 284 -1.70 -18.87 -0.16
C THR A 284 -1.12 -17.45 -0.10
N PRO A 285 -1.29 -16.63 -1.15
CA PRO A 285 -0.89 -15.23 -1.08
C PRO A 285 -1.66 -14.52 0.04
N VAL A 286 -0.98 -13.63 0.75
CA VAL A 286 -1.55 -12.82 1.85
C VAL A 286 -2.06 -11.47 1.37
N PHE A 287 -1.68 -11.06 0.17
CA PHE A 287 -2.14 -9.82 -0.48
C PHE A 287 -2.04 -9.98 -2.00
N THR A 288 -3.11 -9.72 -2.73
CA THR A 288 -3.19 -9.99 -4.17
C THR A 288 -4.13 -9.02 -4.88
N THR A 289 -4.16 -9.09 -6.20
CA THR A 289 -5.09 -8.35 -7.06
C THR A 289 -6.52 -8.44 -6.55
N ASN A 290 -7.21 -7.30 -6.59
CA ASN A 290 -8.64 -7.21 -6.30
C ASN A 290 -9.34 -6.46 -7.44
N ASP A 291 -10.10 -7.19 -8.26
CA ASP A 291 -10.84 -6.61 -9.39
C ASP A 291 -11.90 -5.61 -8.94
N ALA A 292 -12.57 -5.86 -7.80
CA ALA A 292 -13.63 -4.99 -7.30
C ALA A 292 -13.10 -3.61 -6.88
N THR A 293 -11.93 -3.55 -6.24
CA THR A 293 -11.24 -2.28 -5.91
C THR A 293 -10.36 -1.75 -7.04
N ARG A 294 -10.29 -2.48 -8.16
CA ARG A 294 -9.48 -2.19 -9.34
C ARG A 294 -8.00 -2.01 -9.02
N GLN A 295 -7.47 -2.85 -8.14
CA GLN A 295 -6.08 -2.81 -7.72
C GLN A 295 -5.37 -4.08 -8.19
N PHE A 296 -4.38 -3.91 -9.06
CA PHE A 296 -3.76 -5.03 -9.78
C PHE A 296 -2.26 -5.12 -9.49
N GLY A 297 -1.82 -6.35 -9.22
CA GLY A 297 -0.42 -6.67 -8.97
C GLY A 297 0.17 -5.99 -7.72
N PRO A 298 -0.47 -6.04 -6.54
CA PRO A 298 0.09 -5.39 -5.37
C PRO A 298 1.32 -6.14 -4.83
N GLY A 299 2.42 -5.42 -4.59
CA GLY A 299 3.63 -6.04 -4.06
C GLY A 299 4.78 -5.07 -3.82
N HIS A 300 5.97 -5.65 -3.68
CA HIS A 300 7.22 -5.04 -3.24
C HIS A 300 6.98 -4.07 -2.09
N ASN A 301 6.49 -4.65 -0.99
CA ASN A 301 6.01 -3.86 0.13
C ASN A 301 7.17 -3.45 1.04
N SER A 302 6.91 -2.46 1.89
CA SER A 302 7.66 -2.18 3.10
C SER A 302 6.71 -1.91 4.26
N PHE A 303 7.25 -1.68 5.46
CA PHE A 303 6.47 -1.36 6.65
C PHE A 303 6.97 -0.08 7.31
N THR A 304 6.02 0.76 7.70
CA THR A 304 6.26 1.92 8.59
C THR A 304 5.24 1.91 9.73
N ALA A 305 5.16 2.97 10.52
CA ALA A 305 4.18 3.09 11.58
C ALA A 305 3.74 4.54 11.79
N VAL A 306 2.48 4.72 12.21
CA VAL A 306 1.96 5.97 12.77
C VAL A 306 1.66 5.73 14.25
N GLY A 307 2.50 6.27 15.14
CA GLY A 307 2.48 5.85 16.55
C GLY A 307 2.71 4.34 16.67
N ASP A 308 1.82 3.63 17.37
CA ASP A 308 1.88 2.17 17.53
C ASP A 308 1.21 1.38 16.39
N GLN A 309 0.60 2.07 15.42
CA GLN A 309 -0.11 1.47 14.31
C GLN A 309 0.85 1.14 13.17
N ASP A 310 1.06 -0.14 12.89
CA ASP A 310 1.83 -0.58 11.73
C ASP A 310 1.09 -0.25 10.42
N VAL A 311 1.84 0.13 9.39
CA VAL A 311 1.32 0.57 8.09
C VAL A 311 1.98 -0.24 6.99
N LEU A 312 1.16 -0.83 6.13
CA LEU A 312 1.61 -1.46 4.90
C LEU A 312 1.86 -0.38 3.85
N VAL A 313 3.05 -0.38 3.26
CA VAL A 313 3.43 0.45 2.12
C VAL A 313 3.68 -0.47 0.95
N TYR A 314 3.09 -0.22 -0.22
CA TYR A 314 3.20 -1.14 -1.36
C TYR A 314 2.97 -0.39 -2.68
N HIS A 315 3.26 -1.01 -3.82
CA HIS A 315 2.82 -0.50 -5.11
C HIS A 315 1.73 -1.36 -5.72
N ALA A 316 0.86 -0.77 -6.55
CA ALA A 316 -0.09 -1.49 -7.41
C ALA A 316 -0.49 -0.63 -8.61
N ARG A 317 -1.05 -1.25 -9.66
CA ARG A 317 -1.66 -0.56 -10.81
C ARG A 317 -3.18 -0.42 -10.66
N ASP A 318 -3.75 0.56 -11.34
CA ASP A 318 -5.21 0.79 -11.41
C ASP A 318 -5.89 0.05 -12.60
N TYR A 319 -5.13 -0.76 -13.34
CA TYR A 319 -5.60 -1.54 -14.48
C TYR A 319 -4.92 -2.91 -14.58
N ARG A 320 -5.65 -3.88 -15.15
CA ARG A 320 -5.22 -5.28 -15.25
C ARG A 320 -4.25 -5.53 -16.39
N ALA A 321 -4.61 -5.08 -17.59
CA ALA A 321 -3.88 -5.40 -18.82
C ALA A 321 -2.79 -4.36 -19.08
N ILE A 322 -1.56 -4.82 -19.28
CA ILE A 322 -0.42 -3.97 -19.61
C ILE A 322 -0.14 -4.09 -21.11
N THR A 323 0.12 -2.95 -21.75
CA THR A 323 0.56 -2.92 -23.15
C THR A 323 2.09 -2.83 -23.20
N GLY A 324 2.74 -3.85 -23.76
CA GLY A 324 4.20 -3.93 -23.83
C GLY A 324 4.81 -4.66 -22.62
N ASP A 325 6.10 -4.41 -22.37
CA ASP A 325 6.82 -5.00 -21.23
C ASP A 325 6.36 -4.35 -19.91
N PRO A 326 5.86 -5.14 -18.94
CA PRO A 326 5.48 -4.65 -17.60
C PRO A 326 6.56 -3.86 -16.88
N LEU A 327 7.84 -4.10 -17.16
CA LEU A 327 8.94 -3.36 -16.56
C LEU A 327 8.95 -1.89 -16.98
N PHE A 328 8.55 -1.57 -18.22
CA PHE A 328 8.58 -0.20 -18.76
C PHE A 328 7.24 0.52 -18.71
N ASP A 329 6.20 -0.15 -18.22
CA ASP A 329 4.95 0.49 -17.84
C ASP A 329 5.17 1.30 -16.53
N PRO A 330 5.07 2.65 -16.57
CA PRO A 330 5.45 3.51 -15.45
C PRO A 330 4.38 3.59 -14.35
N ASN A 331 3.22 2.93 -14.51
CA ASN A 331 2.02 3.22 -13.72
C ASN A 331 1.85 2.31 -12.49
N ARG A 332 2.96 1.81 -11.94
CA ARG A 332 2.98 1.36 -10.55
C ARG A 332 2.98 2.58 -9.65
N HIS A 333 2.09 2.61 -8.67
CA HIS A 333 1.91 3.75 -7.78
C HIS A 333 2.06 3.31 -6.34
N THR A 334 2.77 4.11 -5.53
CA THR A 334 2.90 3.90 -4.08
C THR A 334 1.55 4.12 -3.41
N ARG A 335 1.20 3.19 -2.51
CA ARG A 335 -0.01 3.18 -1.71
C ARG A 335 0.34 2.83 -0.28
N VAL A 336 -0.51 3.26 0.63
CA VAL A 336 -0.40 2.90 2.04
C VAL A 336 -1.77 2.50 2.59
N GLN A 337 -1.77 1.56 3.53
CA GLN A 337 -2.97 1.22 4.28
C GLN A 337 -2.62 0.71 5.68
N LYS A 338 -3.57 0.86 6.61
CA LYS A 338 -3.48 0.31 7.96
C LYS A 338 -3.21 -1.19 7.91
N LEU A 339 -2.20 -1.67 8.64
CA LEU A 339 -2.02 -3.10 8.86
C LEU A 339 -2.80 -3.51 10.11
N HIS A 340 -3.70 -4.48 9.97
CA HIS A 340 -4.44 -5.02 11.11
C HIS A 340 -3.76 -6.30 11.63
N TRP A 341 -4.15 -6.71 12.83
CA TRP A 341 -3.65 -7.92 13.48
C TRP A 341 -4.82 -8.85 13.78
N ASN A 342 -4.69 -10.11 13.35
CA ASN A 342 -5.61 -11.17 13.71
C ASN A 342 -5.48 -11.50 15.21
N ALA A 343 -6.51 -12.10 15.80
CA ALA A 343 -6.51 -12.51 17.21
C ALA A 343 -5.41 -13.53 17.54
N ASP A 344 -4.94 -14.31 16.57
CA ASP A 344 -3.81 -15.24 16.73
C ASP A 344 -2.45 -14.55 16.64
N GLY A 345 -2.40 -13.23 16.46
CA GLY A 345 -1.18 -12.44 16.34
C GLY A 345 -0.56 -12.40 14.94
N THR A 346 -1.18 -13.01 13.91
CA THR A 346 -0.72 -12.88 12.51
C THR A 346 -1.17 -11.55 11.88
N PRO A 347 -0.39 -10.98 10.94
CA PRO A 347 -0.81 -9.77 10.23
C PRO A 347 -2.02 -10.05 9.33
N SER A 348 -2.94 -9.08 9.28
CA SER A 348 -4.10 -9.07 8.40
C SER A 348 -3.99 -7.89 7.43
N PHE A 349 -3.58 -8.19 6.21
CA PHE A 349 -3.40 -7.21 5.15
C PHE A 349 -4.72 -6.76 4.52
N GLY A 350 -5.76 -7.59 4.59
CA GLY A 350 -7.04 -7.34 3.93
C GLY A 350 -6.91 -7.38 2.40
N VAL A 351 -7.54 -6.43 1.72
CA VAL A 351 -7.44 -6.23 0.27
C VAL A 351 -6.76 -4.90 -0.01
N PRO A 352 -6.15 -4.69 -1.19
CA PRO A 352 -5.72 -3.37 -1.62
C PRO A 352 -6.95 -2.45 -1.74
N VAL A 353 -7.06 -1.48 -0.83
CA VAL A 353 -8.34 -0.78 -0.53
C VAL A 353 -8.79 0.24 -1.57
N GLY A 354 -7.96 0.51 -2.59
CA GLY A 354 -8.27 1.45 -3.67
C GLY A 354 -8.52 2.89 -3.20
N LYS A 355 -9.22 3.66 -4.03
CA LYS A 355 -9.61 5.06 -3.77
C LYS A 355 -10.87 5.11 -2.89
N GLY A 356 -11.17 6.26 -2.29
CA GLY A 356 -12.45 6.49 -1.60
C GLY A 356 -12.38 7.15 -0.22
N GLY A 357 -11.21 7.66 0.20
CA GLY A 357 -11.07 8.38 1.47
C GLY A 357 -10.80 7.46 2.67
N PRO A 358 -11.18 7.86 3.90
CA PRO A 358 -10.95 7.06 5.10
C PRO A 358 -11.65 5.69 5.06
N VAL A 359 -10.93 4.64 5.43
CA VAL A 359 -11.51 3.32 5.73
C VAL A 359 -11.87 3.30 7.21
N VAL A 360 -13.05 2.84 7.55
CA VAL A 360 -13.49 2.69 8.94
C VAL A 360 -14.02 1.29 9.20
N ARG A 361 -13.96 0.88 10.47
CA ARG A 361 -14.71 -0.25 11.02
C ARG A 361 -15.68 0.26 12.09
N LEU A 362 -16.83 -0.40 12.21
CA LEU A 362 -17.86 -0.03 13.18
C LEU A 362 -17.94 -1.11 14.26
N SER A 363 -17.72 -0.75 15.51
CA SER A 363 -17.80 -1.67 16.65
C SER A 363 -18.91 -1.23 17.62
N PRO A 364 -19.86 -2.09 18.01
CA PRO A 364 -20.92 -1.71 18.95
C PRO A 364 -20.38 -1.29 20.32
N ALA A 365 -21.02 -0.31 20.96
CA ALA A 365 -20.57 0.24 22.23
C ALA A 365 -20.63 -0.78 23.39
N ASP A 366 -21.63 -1.65 23.40
CA ASP A 366 -21.82 -2.74 24.37
C ASP A 366 -21.05 -4.02 24.03
N ALA A 367 -20.48 -4.11 22.82
CA ALA A 367 -19.71 -5.27 22.36
C ALA A 367 -18.45 -4.82 21.58
N PRO A 368 -17.49 -4.14 22.24
CA PRO A 368 -16.37 -3.45 21.57
C PRO A 368 -15.35 -4.38 20.89
N GLN A 369 -15.48 -5.69 21.08
CA GLN A 369 -14.64 -6.71 20.41
C GLN A 369 -15.27 -7.25 19.13
N LEU A 370 -16.51 -6.87 18.84
CA LEU A 370 -17.24 -7.25 17.63
C LEU A 370 -17.23 -6.09 16.63
N PHE A 371 -17.36 -6.43 15.36
CA PHE A 371 -17.38 -5.47 14.27
C PHE A 371 -18.54 -5.77 13.34
N VAL A 372 -19.17 -4.70 12.83
CA VAL A 372 -20.08 -4.79 11.70
C VAL A 372 -19.30 -5.37 10.52
N ARG A 373 -19.83 -6.42 9.91
CA ARG A 373 -19.28 -7.03 8.69
C ARG A 373 -20.40 -7.60 7.83
N HIS A 374 -20.16 -7.73 6.53
CA HIS A 374 -21.08 -8.47 5.66
C HIS A 374 -20.68 -9.95 5.53
N PHE A 375 -21.66 -10.84 5.42
CA PHE A 375 -21.48 -12.25 5.07
C PHE A 375 -22.68 -12.66 4.22
N GLU A 376 -22.44 -13.24 3.04
CA GLU A 376 -23.48 -13.45 2.02
C GLU A 376 -24.30 -12.16 1.78
N TYR A 377 -23.59 -11.03 1.76
CA TYR A 377 -24.11 -9.67 1.62
C TYR A 377 -25.02 -9.17 2.75
N ARG A 378 -25.31 -9.94 3.79
CA ARG A 378 -26.09 -9.49 4.96
C ARG A 378 -25.17 -8.87 6.00
N LEU A 379 -25.56 -7.74 6.56
CA LEU A 379 -24.81 -7.10 7.63
C LEU A 379 -25.11 -7.78 8.98
N ARG A 380 -24.03 -8.09 9.67
CA ARG A 380 -23.98 -8.80 10.94
C ARG A 380 -22.87 -8.24 11.81
N VAL A 381 -22.78 -8.69 13.04
CA VAL A 381 -21.77 -8.26 14.00
C VAL A 381 -21.01 -9.49 14.50
N ASP A 382 -19.73 -9.57 14.19
CA ASP A 382 -18.88 -10.71 14.51
C ASP A 382 -17.56 -10.27 15.15
N GLY A 383 -17.00 -11.13 16.00
CA GLY A 383 -15.61 -11.02 16.47
C GLY A 383 -14.65 -11.75 15.53
N ASN A 384 -13.35 -11.53 15.67
CA ASN A 384 -12.31 -12.27 14.94
C ASN A 384 -12.51 -12.37 13.42
N VAL A 385 -12.96 -11.28 12.79
CA VAL A 385 -13.21 -11.21 11.34
C VAL A 385 -11.90 -11.38 10.56
N ARG A 386 -11.66 -12.59 10.01
CA ARG A 386 -10.46 -12.92 9.23
C ARG A 386 -10.46 -12.27 7.85
N GLU A 387 -11.61 -12.24 7.19
CA GLU A 387 -11.81 -11.49 5.94
C GLU A 387 -12.01 -10.01 6.29
N LEU A 388 -10.92 -9.35 6.69
CA LEU A 388 -10.93 -7.99 7.22
C LEU A 388 -11.79 -7.02 6.41
N ALA A 389 -11.69 -7.09 5.08
CA ALA A 389 -12.36 -6.18 4.17
C ALA A 389 -13.90 -6.26 4.24
N ASP A 390 -14.46 -7.38 4.72
CA ASP A 390 -15.90 -7.49 4.95
C ASP A 390 -16.40 -6.59 6.08
N SER A 391 -15.49 -6.20 6.98
CA SER A 391 -15.76 -5.31 8.11
C SER A 391 -15.27 -3.87 7.89
N GLN A 392 -14.79 -3.57 6.68
CA GLN A 392 -14.27 -2.26 6.32
C GLN A 392 -15.28 -1.52 5.43
N PHE A 393 -15.58 -0.29 5.81
CA PHE A 393 -16.54 0.56 5.12
C PHE A 393 -16.00 1.97 4.91
N ARG A 394 -16.70 2.74 4.10
CA ARG A 394 -16.46 4.17 3.90
C ARG A 394 -17.77 4.91 4.15
N PHE A 395 -17.68 6.02 4.89
CA PHE A 395 -18.77 6.99 4.89
C PHE A 395 -18.62 7.86 3.65
N VAL A 396 -19.62 7.82 2.77
CA VAL A 396 -19.71 8.67 1.58
C VAL A 396 -20.98 9.50 1.63
N PRO A 397 -21.12 10.57 0.83
CA PRO A 397 -22.38 11.31 0.73
C PRO A 397 -23.55 10.37 0.45
N GLY A 398 -24.66 10.55 1.16
CA GLY A 398 -25.88 9.79 0.94
C GLY A 398 -26.59 10.20 -0.36
N PHE A 399 -27.56 9.39 -0.77
CA PHE A 399 -28.25 9.52 -2.04
C PHE A 399 -29.48 10.45 -1.98
N LEU A 400 -29.84 10.95 -0.79
CA LEU A 400 -30.99 11.83 -0.58
C LEU A 400 -30.58 13.14 0.08
N GLY A 401 -30.07 14.05 -0.75
CA GLY A 401 -29.80 15.43 -0.35
C GLY A 401 -28.66 15.61 0.66
N ALA A 402 -28.35 16.88 0.92
CA ALA A 402 -27.27 17.27 1.82
C ALA A 402 -27.50 16.78 3.26
N GLY A 403 -26.43 16.38 3.94
CA GLY A 403 -26.47 15.97 5.35
C GLY A 403 -26.80 14.50 5.60
N THR A 404 -26.97 13.69 4.55
CA THR A 404 -27.07 12.22 4.65
C THR A 404 -25.75 11.55 4.29
N ALA A 405 -25.56 10.32 4.75
CA ALA A 405 -24.40 9.48 4.48
C ALA A 405 -24.83 8.09 4.03
N ALA A 406 -24.08 7.49 3.11
CA ALA A 406 -24.17 6.07 2.80
C ALA A 406 -22.93 5.34 3.35
N LEU A 407 -23.11 4.06 3.70
CA LEU A 407 -22.04 3.20 4.19
C LEU A 407 -21.62 2.25 3.07
N GLN A 408 -20.56 2.61 2.36
CA GLN A 408 -20.03 1.86 1.20
C GLN A 408 -19.12 0.72 1.66
N SER A 409 -19.23 -0.46 1.05
CA SER A 409 -18.32 -1.58 1.30
C SER A 409 -16.95 -1.32 0.68
N VAL A 410 -15.85 -1.66 1.38
CA VAL A 410 -14.49 -1.49 0.82
C VAL A 410 -14.17 -2.57 -0.22
N ASN A 411 -14.52 -3.83 0.01
CA ASN A 411 -14.24 -4.90 -0.96
C ASN A 411 -15.28 -5.02 -2.08
N PHE A 412 -16.42 -4.35 -1.95
CA PHE A 412 -17.41 -4.22 -3.02
C PHE A 412 -17.79 -2.74 -3.20
N PRO A 413 -16.96 -1.93 -3.88
CA PRO A 413 -17.17 -0.48 -3.96
C PRO A 413 -18.46 -0.05 -4.67
N ASP A 414 -19.07 -0.94 -5.47
CA ASP A 414 -20.37 -0.72 -6.09
C ASP A 414 -21.54 -0.89 -5.08
N ARG A 415 -21.27 -1.39 -3.87
CA ARG A 415 -22.30 -1.77 -2.89
C ARG A 415 -22.35 -0.91 -1.63
N TYR A 416 -23.55 -0.70 -1.12
CA TYR A 416 -23.83 0.14 0.05
C TYR A 416 -24.79 -0.56 1.01
N ALA A 417 -24.62 -0.30 2.30
CA ALA A 417 -25.55 -0.76 3.32
C ALA A 417 -26.96 -0.18 3.03
N ARG A 418 -27.96 -1.05 2.94
CA ARG A 418 -29.37 -0.69 2.80
C ARG A 418 -30.27 -1.53 3.69
N VAL A 419 -31.43 -0.98 4.01
CA VAL A 419 -32.50 -1.67 4.73
C VAL A 419 -33.50 -2.27 3.73
N ASP A 420 -33.74 -3.57 3.81
CA ASP A 420 -34.61 -4.35 2.93
C ASP A 420 -35.54 -5.26 3.74
N GLY A 421 -36.82 -4.91 3.83
CA GLY A 421 -37.78 -5.74 4.59
C GLY A 421 -37.35 -6.02 6.04
N GLY A 422 -36.63 -5.09 6.67
CA GLY A 422 -36.08 -5.23 8.04
C GLY A 422 -34.70 -5.89 8.12
N VAL A 423 -34.17 -6.43 7.02
CA VAL A 423 -32.80 -6.96 6.92
C VAL A 423 -31.86 -5.84 6.48
N VAL A 424 -30.71 -5.71 7.13
CA VAL A 424 -29.66 -4.80 6.66
C VAL A 424 -28.65 -5.59 5.83
N ARG A 425 -28.35 -5.14 4.61
CA ARG A 425 -27.49 -5.82 3.64
C ARG A 425 -26.72 -4.84 2.77
N ILE A 426 -25.70 -5.31 2.06
CA ILE A 426 -24.99 -4.51 1.05
C ILE A 426 -25.47 -4.89 -0.35
N ASP A 427 -25.91 -3.91 -1.14
CA ASP A 427 -26.37 -4.13 -2.52
C ASP A 427 -25.80 -3.10 -3.48
N PRO A 428 -25.74 -3.43 -4.79
CA PRO A 428 -25.26 -2.51 -5.80
C PRO A 428 -26.10 -1.23 -5.82
N TYR A 429 -25.47 -0.11 -6.15
CA TYR A 429 -26.18 1.14 -6.38
C TYR A 429 -27.27 0.98 -7.44
N GLU A 430 -28.47 1.49 -7.13
CA GLU A 430 -29.56 1.64 -8.08
C GLU A 430 -30.04 3.09 -8.07
N ASP A 431 -30.23 3.64 -9.28
CA ASP A 431 -30.67 5.04 -9.46
C ASP A 431 -32.18 5.16 -9.23
N SER A 432 -32.59 5.13 -7.97
CA SER A 432 -34.00 5.32 -7.57
C SER A 432 -34.14 5.95 -6.21
N ASP A 433 -35.22 6.71 -6.02
CA ASP A 433 -35.63 7.24 -4.72
C ASP A 433 -35.79 6.14 -3.67
N ALA A 434 -36.31 4.98 -4.07
CA ALA A 434 -36.52 3.85 -3.16
C ALA A 434 -35.18 3.33 -2.62
N TYR A 435 -34.19 3.16 -3.50
CA TYR A 435 -32.83 2.81 -3.11
C TYR A 435 -32.22 3.88 -2.22
N GLY A 436 -32.33 5.15 -2.63
CA GLY A 436 -31.80 6.27 -1.85
C GLY A 436 -32.37 6.34 -0.43
N ARG A 437 -33.67 6.07 -0.25
CA ARG A 437 -34.34 6.01 1.06
C ARG A 437 -33.86 4.84 1.90
N ALA A 438 -33.56 3.71 1.28
CA ALA A 438 -33.12 2.49 1.95
C ALA A 438 -31.62 2.51 2.33
N ALA A 439 -30.79 3.20 1.55
CA ALA A 439 -29.32 3.18 1.65
C ALA A 439 -28.70 4.46 2.23
N SER A 440 -29.51 5.47 2.56
CA SER A 440 -29.04 6.72 3.18
C SER A 440 -29.40 6.79 4.66
N PHE A 441 -28.45 7.29 5.45
CA PHE A 441 -28.56 7.44 6.90
C PHE A 441 -28.19 8.87 7.31
N VAL A 442 -28.78 9.35 8.40
CA VAL A 442 -28.29 10.54 9.10
C VAL A 442 -27.30 10.08 10.16
N ARG A 443 -26.03 10.46 10.01
CA ARG A 443 -25.00 10.21 11.02
C ARG A 443 -25.21 11.18 12.19
N THR A 444 -25.41 10.62 13.38
CA THR A 444 -25.62 11.38 14.62
C THR A 444 -24.53 11.03 15.65
N PRO A 445 -24.25 11.89 16.64
CA PRO A 445 -23.50 11.47 17.82
C PRO A 445 -24.13 10.23 18.44
N GLY A 446 -23.31 9.33 18.97
CA GLY A 446 -23.78 8.08 19.54
C GLY A 446 -24.83 8.30 20.62
N LEU A 447 -25.87 7.46 20.63
CA LEU A 447 -27.01 7.60 21.54
C LEU A 447 -26.63 7.43 23.03
N THR A 448 -25.50 6.80 23.32
CA THR A 448 -24.94 6.60 24.67
C THR A 448 -23.51 7.13 24.84
N ASP A 449 -22.83 7.47 23.75
CA ASP A 449 -21.46 7.98 23.75
C ASP A 449 -21.31 9.03 22.63
N ARG A 450 -21.04 10.28 23.00
CA ARG A 450 -20.92 11.39 22.04
C ARG A 450 -19.67 11.30 21.15
N GLY A 451 -18.66 10.51 21.54
CA GLY A 451 -17.48 10.22 20.71
C GLY A 451 -17.72 9.10 19.70
N ALA A 452 -18.82 8.36 19.85
CA ALA A 452 -19.26 7.32 18.93
C ALA A 452 -20.29 7.86 17.91
N VAL A 453 -20.80 6.98 17.06
CA VAL A 453 -21.80 7.32 16.03
C VAL A 453 -23.05 6.45 16.15
N SER A 454 -24.19 7.02 15.79
CA SER A 454 -25.43 6.30 15.56
C SER A 454 -25.96 6.62 14.17
N LEU A 455 -26.41 5.59 13.45
CA LEU A 455 -26.87 5.69 12.06
C LEU A 455 -28.40 5.67 12.04
N ARG A 456 -29.01 6.84 11.93
CA ARG A 456 -30.47 7.01 11.91
C ARG A 456 -31.00 6.84 10.48
N LEU A 457 -32.13 6.17 10.31
CA LEU A 457 -32.77 6.08 9.00
C LEU A 457 -33.27 7.45 8.55
N VAL A 458 -33.17 7.76 7.25
CA VAL A 458 -33.72 9.00 6.69
C VAL A 458 -35.25 9.00 6.69
N THR A 459 -35.87 7.82 6.59
CA THR A 459 -37.32 7.65 6.50
C THR A 459 -38.06 7.68 7.84
N ASP A 460 -37.36 7.49 8.95
CA ASP A 460 -37.97 7.43 10.29
C ASP A 460 -36.99 7.97 11.35
N PRO A 461 -37.27 9.15 11.95
CA PRO A 461 -36.37 9.78 12.91
C PRO A 461 -36.27 9.05 14.26
N ALA A 462 -37.11 8.05 14.52
CA ALA A 462 -37.03 7.19 15.70
C ALA A 462 -36.24 5.89 15.44
N ALA A 463 -35.92 5.58 14.17
CA ALA A 463 -35.31 4.32 13.78
C ALA A 463 -33.79 4.46 13.51
N TYR A 464 -33.02 3.51 14.05
CA TYR A 464 -31.56 3.47 13.95
C TYR A 464 -31.10 2.08 13.54
N LEU A 465 -29.94 1.99 12.87
CA LEU A 465 -29.22 0.73 12.81
C LEU A 465 -28.75 0.35 14.21
N ALA A 466 -28.98 -0.90 14.59
CA ALA A 466 -28.54 -1.49 15.84
C ALA A 466 -28.11 -2.93 15.60
N HIS A 467 -27.33 -3.50 16.51
CA HIS A 467 -27.13 -4.94 16.49
C HIS A 467 -28.13 -5.65 17.41
N ASP A 468 -28.49 -6.88 17.03
CA ASP A 468 -29.29 -7.79 17.85
C ASP A 468 -28.88 -9.23 17.52
N THR A 469 -28.47 -9.99 18.53
CA THR A 469 -28.14 -11.43 18.42
C THR A 469 -27.23 -11.76 17.21
N GLY A 470 -26.22 -10.91 16.99
CA GLY A 470 -25.23 -11.07 15.91
C GLY A 470 -25.69 -10.55 14.54
N ARG A 471 -26.90 -10.02 14.39
CA ARG A 471 -27.40 -9.40 13.16
C ARG A 471 -27.37 -7.89 13.26
N LEU A 472 -27.22 -7.19 12.14
CA LEU A 472 -27.53 -5.76 12.07
C LEU A 472 -29.01 -5.60 11.68
N VAL A 473 -29.75 -4.83 12.47
CA VAL A 473 -31.20 -4.66 12.40
C VAL A 473 -31.58 -3.18 12.48
N VAL A 474 -32.85 -2.89 12.22
CA VAL A 474 -33.44 -1.58 12.52
C VAL A 474 -34.13 -1.63 13.88
N SER A 475 -33.78 -0.71 14.77
CA SER A 475 -34.35 -0.61 16.11
C SER A 475 -34.87 0.80 16.40
N LYS A 476 -35.89 0.89 17.26
CA LYS A 476 -36.41 2.15 17.80
C LYS A 476 -36.10 2.23 19.29
N PRO A 477 -34.89 2.66 19.67
CA PRO A 477 -34.38 2.46 21.03
C PRO A 477 -35.07 3.34 22.09
N GLY A 478 -35.69 4.47 21.69
CA GLY A 478 -36.39 5.36 22.61
C GLY A 478 -35.54 5.79 23.81
N ALA A 479 -36.06 5.55 25.02
CA ALA A 479 -35.36 5.81 26.28
C ALA A 479 -34.61 4.57 26.82
N ASP A 480 -34.74 3.39 26.20
CA ASP A 480 -34.11 2.16 26.68
C ASP A 480 -32.60 2.21 26.49
N ARG A 481 -31.86 2.22 27.60
CA ARG A 481 -30.40 2.39 27.57
C ARG A 481 -29.70 1.26 26.81
N ALA A 482 -30.10 0.01 27.03
CA ALA A 482 -29.47 -1.13 26.38
C ALA A 482 -29.68 -1.10 24.85
N ALA A 483 -30.88 -0.77 24.38
CA ALA A 483 -31.17 -0.60 22.96
C ALA A 483 -30.39 0.58 22.36
N ARG A 484 -30.22 1.68 23.11
CA ARG A 484 -29.38 2.80 22.69
C ARG A 484 -27.90 2.41 22.59
N GLU A 485 -27.39 1.57 23.49
CA GLU A 485 -26.01 1.06 23.45
C GLU A 485 -25.82 0.16 22.22
N ARG A 486 -26.76 -0.74 21.92
CA ARG A 486 -26.77 -1.55 20.69
C ARG A 486 -26.86 -0.75 19.39
N ALA A 487 -27.38 0.47 19.45
CA ALA A 487 -27.48 1.41 18.33
C ALA A 487 -26.34 2.44 18.29
N THR A 488 -25.31 2.29 19.14
CA THR A 488 -24.14 3.17 19.22
C THR A 488 -22.90 2.41 18.76
N PHE A 489 -22.14 2.96 17.82
CA PHE A 489 -20.95 2.32 17.23
C PHE A 489 -19.72 3.21 17.36
N ARG A 490 -18.63 2.67 17.88
CA ARG A 490 -17.30 3.27 17.78
C ARG A 490 -16.77 3.10 16.36
N VAL A 491 -16.09 4.13 15.87
CA VAL A 491 -15.48 4.17 14.53
C VAL A 491 -13.97 4.03 14.70
N THR A 492 -13.33 3.05 14.04
CA THR A 492 -11.90 2.69 14.24
C THR A 492 -11.15 2.41 12.96
#